data_AF-A0A0W1FDT8-F1
#
_entry.id   AF-A0A0W1FDT8-F1
#
_cell.length_a   1.000
_cell.length_b   1.000
_cell.length_c   1.000
_cell.angle_alpha   90.00
_cell.angle_beta   90.00
_cell.angle_gamma   90.00
#
_symmetry.space_group_name_H-M   'P 1'
#
loop_
_entity.id
_entity.type
_entity.pdbx_description
1 polymer ?
#
loop_
_entity_poly.entity_id
_entity_poly.type
_entity_poly.pdbx_seq_one_letter_code
_entity_poly.pdbx_strand_id
1 'polypeptide(L)'
;MAKFITLSFALAPLLASCAASDSSAPRAEALTPKQAEQLDKQLAGKVAGEPVRCLPTSFSTDTIRISDNILLYRQSGRIVYRNDLKSSCPGLGRDSDIMVVRQFGSSTCSGDFFHLVDRSSGIRGPTCVLGDFVPYRKPDGDKG
;
A
#
# COMPACT_ATOMS: atom_id res chain seq x y z
N MET A 1 -58.95 -45.74 -17.40
CA MET A 1 -60.01 -44.70 -17.41
C MET A 1 -60.15 -44.18 -15.98
N ALA A 2 -59.65 -42.97 -15.70
CA ALA A 2 -60.04 -42.16 -14.56
C ALA A 2 -59.60 -40.71 -14.87
N LYS A 3 -60.49 -39.78 -14.62
CA LYS A 3 -60.54 -38.43 -15.17
C LYS A 3 -60.44 -37.43 -14.01
N PHE A 4 -59.72 -36.33 -14.25
CA PHE A 4 -59.74 -35.03 -13.54
C PHE A 4 -59.32 -34.98 -12.06
N ILE A 5 -58.43 -34.04 -11.74
CA ILE A 5 -58.77 -32.81 -11.01
C ILE A 5 -57.57 -31.85 -11.14
N THR A 6 -57.83 -30.72 -11.79
CA THR A 6 -56.99 -29.53 -11.82
C THR A 6 -56.95 -28.91 -10.43
N LEU A 7 -55.76 -28.71 -9.87
CA LEU A 7 -55.57 -27.86 -8.68
C LEU A 7 -54.50 -26.82 -9.00
N SER A 8 -54.96 -25.59 -9.26
CA SER A 8 -54.13 -24.39 -9.39
C SER A 8 -53.38 -24.16 -8.09
N PHE A 9 -52.04 -24.25 -8.12
CA PHE A 9 -51.20 -23.82 -7.00
C PHE A 9 -50.63 -22.44 -7.30
N ALA A 10 -50.89 -21.52 -6.36
CA ALA A 10 -50.56 -20.12 -6.43
C ALA A 10 -49.05 -19.87 -6.53
N LEU A 11 -48.72 -18.85 -7.32
CA LEU A 11 -47.40 -18.29 -7.54
C LEU A 11 -46.90 -17.58 -6.25
N ALA A 12 -45.81 -18.07 -5.66
CA ALA A 12 -45.11 -17.36 -4.59
C ALA A 12 -43.81 -16.71 -5.15
N PRO A 13 -43.58 -15.41 -4.93
CA PRO A 13 -42.35 -14.75 -5.38
C PRO A 13 -41.21 -15.14 -4.45
N LEU A 14 -40.18 -15.81 -4.99
CA LEU A 14 -38.91 -15.98 -4.31
C LEU A 14 -38.21 -14.62 -4.25
N LEU A 15 -38.20 -14.00 -3.07
CA LEU A 15 -37.39 -12.82 -2.80
C LEU A 15 -35.91 -13.21 -2.88
N ALA A 16 -35.24 -12.74 -3.92
CA ALA A 16 -33.78 -12.81 -4.05
C ALA A 16 -33.14 -11.95 -2.95
N SER A 17 -32.62 -12.60 -1.91
CA SER A 17 -31.80 -11.95 -0.89
C SER A 17 -30.38 -11.80 -1.44
N CYS A 18 -30.05 -10.59 -1.92
CA CYS A 18 -28.66 -10.20 -2.13
C CYS A 18 -28.01 -10.01 -0.75
N ALA A 19 -27.44 -11.06 -0.19
CA ALA A 19 -26.45 -10.91 0.87
C ALA A 19 -25.23 -10.22 0.27
N ALA A 20 -25.07 -8.92 0.52
CA ALA A 20 -23.81 -8.24 0.30
C ALA A 20 -22.78 -8.88 1.23
N SER A 21 -21.90 -9.69 0.68
CA SER A 21 -20.73 -10.21 1.39
C SER A 21 -19.90 -9.03 1.88
N ASP A 22 -19.95 -8.78 3.19
CA ASP A 22 -19.05 -7.88 3.89
C ASP A 22 -17.67 -8.53 3.92
N SER A 23 -16.94 -8.44 2.80
CA SER A 23 -15.55 -8.85 2.72
C SER A 23 -14.74 -7.89 3.59
N SER A 24 -14.49 -8.30 4.84
CA SER A 24 -13.58 -7.66 5.78
C SER A 24 -12.12 -7.87 5.31
N ALA A 25 -11.80 -7.42 4.11
CA ALA A 25 -10.40 -7.16 3.76
C ALA A 25 -9.96 -5.95 4.59
N PRO A 26 -8.75 -5.94 5.18
CA PRO A 26 -8.22 -4.75 5.84
C PRO A 26 -8.27 -3.60 4.84
N ARG A 27 -9.13 -2.62 5.10
CA ARG A 27 -9.26 -1.44 4.26
C ARG A 27 -7.95 -0.69 4.40
N ALA A 28 -7.08 -0.80 3.39
CA ALA A 28 -6.00 0.16 3.23
C ALA A 28 -6.65 1.54 3.30
N GLU A 29 -6.24 2.35 4.28
CA GLU A 29 -6.83 3.67 4.45
C GLU A 29 -6.68 4.45 3.14
N ALA A 30 -7.79 4.97 2.64
CA ALA A 30 -7.79 5.69 1.38
C ALA A 30 -6.91 6.94 1.52
N LEU A 31 -6.06 7.21 0.53
CA LEU A 31 -5.23 8.40 0.51
C LEU A 31 -6.10 9.66 0.47
N THR A 32 -5.69 10.70 1.17
CA THR A 32 -6.25 12.04 0.97
C THR A 32 -5.90 12.55 -0.44
N PRO A 33 -6.65 13.52 -1.00
CA PRO A 33 -6.37 14.06 -2.33
C PRO A 33 -4.92 14.54 -2.50
N LYS A 34 -4.36 15.21 -1.49
CA LYS A 34 -2.97 15.69 -1.50
C LYS A 34 -1.96 14.55 -1.52
N GLN A 35 -2.22 13.47 -0.77
CA GLN A 35 -1.34 12.30 -0.74
C GLN A 35 -1.38 11.54 -2.07
N ALA A 36 -2.57 11.41 -2.66
CA ALA A 36 -2.73 10.81 -3.99
C ALA A 36 -2.01 11.64 -5.07
N GLU A 37 -2.20 12.95 -5.10
CA GLU A 37 -1.49 13.85 -6.02
C GLU A 37 0.04 13.74 -5.86
N GLN A 38 0.52 13.69 -4.62
CA GLN A 38 1.94 13.52 -4.36
C GLN A 38 2.44 12.16 -4.86
N LEU A 39 1.70 11.08 -4.61
CA LEU A 39 2.04 9.74 -5.10
C LEU A 39 2.12 9.72 -6.63
N ASP A 40 1.09 10.24 -7.30
CA ASP A 40 1.02 10.30 -8.76
C ASP A 40 2.18 11.10 -9.34
N LYS A 41 2.50 12.26 -8.74
CA LYS A 41 3.65 13.08 -9.14
C LYS A 41 4.98 12.31 -9.04
N GLN A 42 5.18 11.53 -7.98
CA GLN A 42 6.42 10.77 -7.80
C GLN A 42 6.54 9.60 -8.79
N LEU A 43 5.41 8.97 -9.14
CA LEU A 43 5.35 7.80 -10.02
C LEU A 43 5.11 8.15 -11.50
N ALA A 44 4.83 9.42 -11.81
CA ALA A 44 4.56 9.89 -13.16
C ALA A 44 5.62 9.42 -14.18
N GLY A 45 5.13 8.94 -15.32
CA GLY A 45 5.94 8.43 -16.43
C GLY A 45 6.70 7.14 -16.12
N LYS A 46 6.39 6.44 -15.03
CA LYS A 46 7.03 5.18 -14.65
C LYS A 46 6.03 4.04 -14.66
N VAL A 47 6.51 2.85 -15.01
CA VAL A 47 5.74 1.62 -15.06
C VAL A 47 6.15 0.72 -13.90
N ALA A 48 5.16 0.14 -13.22
CA ALA A 48 5.39 -0.84 -12.16
C ALA A 48 5.99 -2.13 -12.74
N GLY A 49 7.02 -2.65 -12.09
CA GLY A 49 7.57 -3.98 -12.36
C GLY A 49 7.25 -4.97 -11.24
N GLU A 50 7.86 -6.15 -11.34
CA GLU A 50 7.70 -7.21 -10.33
C GLU A 50 8.18 -6.75 -8.94
N PRO A 51 7.43 -7.05 -7.86
CA PRO A 51 7.86 -6.76 -6.50
C PRO A 51 9.20 -7.44 -6.18
N VAL A 52 10.08 -6.70 -5.51
CA VAL A 52 11.34 -7.19 -4.99
C VAL A 52 11.34 -7.14 -3.47
N ARG A 53 12.05 -8.08 -2.85
CA ARG A 53 12.09 -8.19 -1.38
C ARG A 53 13.06 -7.23 -0.72
N CYS A 54 14.13 -6.83 -1.40
CA CYS A 54 15.16 -5.97 -0.81
C CYS A 54 15.56 -4.89 -1.80
N LEU A 55 15.82 -3.69 -1.29
CA LEU A 55 16.38 -2.60 -2.08
C LEU A 55 17.83 -2.91 -2.48
N PRO A 56 18.29 -2.47 -3.66
CA PRO A 56 19.69 -2.59 -4.04
C PRO A 56 20.58 -1.75 -3.10
N THR A 57 21.65 -2.35 -2.61
CA THR A 57 22.54 -1.84 -1.55
C THR A 57 23.36 -0.60 -1.92
N SER A 58 23.49 -0.30 -3.20
CA SER A 58 24.52 0.60 -3.73
C SER A 58 24.09 2.05 -3.92
N PHE A 59 22.92 2.46 -3.42
CA PHE A 59 22.37 3.78 -3.74
C PHE A 59 21.88 4.52 -2.50
N SER A 60 22.20 5.82 -2.44
CA SER A 60 21.50 6.76 -1.58
C SER A 60 20.06 6.86 -2.06
N THR A 61 19.12 6.28 -1.32
CA THR A 61 17.70 6.38 -1.64
C THR A 61 17.05 7.50 -0.84
N ASP A 62 16.49 8.50 -1.53
CA ASP A 62 15.65 9.49 -0.86
C ASP A 62 14.36 8.79 -0.41
N THR A 63 14.08 8.84 0.89
CA THR A 63 12.82 8.31 1.44
C THR A 63 11.76 9.40 1.41
N ILE A 64 10.61 9.12 0.79
CA ILE A 64 9.48 10.04 0.64
C ILE A 64 8.27 9.40 1.30
N ARG A 65 7.66 10.12 2.24
CA ARG A 65 6.50 9.66 3.01
C ARG A 65 5.24 10.12 2.29
N ILE A 66 4.41 9.18 1.86
CA ILE A 66 3.16 9.49 1.16
C ILE A 66 2.00 9.47 2.15
N SER A 67 1.92 8.43 2.99
CA SER A 67 0.87 8.27 4.00
C SER A 67 1.39 7.44 5.17
N ASP A 68 0.50 7.08 6.09
CA ASP A 68 0.83 6.17 7.18
C ASP A 68 1.10 4.73 6.70
N ASN A 69 0.82 4.41 5.43
CA ASN A 69 0.97 3.08 4.85
C ASN A 69 1.95 3.02 3.66
N ILE A 70 2.37 4.16 3.10
CA ILE A 70 3.11 4.18 1.84
C ILE A 70 4.38 5.01 1.98
N LEU A 71 5.51 4.35 1.70
CA LEU A 71 6.83 4.96 1.53
C LEU A 71 7.26 4.82 0.08
N LEU A 72 7.96 5.83 -0.43
CA LEU A 72 8.72 5.70 -1.66
C LEU A 72 10.21 5.84 -1.37
N TYR A 73 11.01 5.01 -2.03
CA TYR A 73 12.46 5.07 -2.04
C TYR A 73 12.91 5.46 -3.43
N ARG A 74 13.27 6.73 -3.63
CA ARG A 74 13.76 7.21 -4.92
C ARG A 74 15.24 6.90 -5.01
N GLN A 75 15.59 5.98 -5.92
CA GLN A 75 16.99 5.68 -6.23
C GLN A 75 17.54 6.66 -7.29
N SER A 76 16.72 7.11 -8.23
CA SER A 76 17.06 8.16 -9.20
C SER A 76 15.79 8.74 -9.83
N GLY A 77 15.92 9.73 -10.73
CA GLY A 77 14.78 10.21 -11.53
C GLY A 77 14.15 9.13 -12.43
N ARG A 78 14.87 8.03 -12.71
CA ARG A 78 14.40 6.91 -13.54
C ARG A 78 13.74 5.79 -12.75
N ILE A 79 14.03 5.65 -11.45
CA ILE A 79 13.56 4.54 -10.64
C ILE A 79 13.15 4.96 -9.23
N VAL A 80 11.92 4.60 -8.87
CA VAL A 80 11.33 4.80 -7.54
C VAL A 80 10.77 3.47 -7.08
N TYR A 81 11.08 3.05 -5.85
CA TYR A 81 10.47 1.85 -5.27
C TYR A 81 9.34 2.28 -4.35
N ARG A 82 8.14 1.77 -4.59
CA ARG A 82 7.01 1.92 -3.67
C ARG A 82 7.04 0.78 -2.67
N ASN A 83 6.99 1.12 -1.39
CA ASN A 83 6.81 0.18 -0.31
C ASN A 83 5.45 0.44 0.34
N ASP A 84 4.55 -0.53 0.21
CA ASP A 84 3.32 -0.56 1.00
C ASP A 84 3.62 -1.32 2.30
N LEU A 85 3.47 -0.66 3.44
CA LEU A 85 3.79 -1.25 4.75
C LEU A 85 2.86 -2.42 5.06
N LYS A 86 3.34 -3.37 5.89
CA LYS A 86 2.50 -4.50 6.33
C LYS A 86 1.32 -4.07 7.23
N SER A 87 1.44 -2.91 7.86
CA SER A 87 0.41 -2.28 8.68
C SER A 87 0.63 -0.77 8.71
N SER A 88 -0.43 -0.01 8.99
CA SER A 88 -0.34 1.43 9.20
C SER A 88 0.68 1.78 10.29
N CYS A 89 1.46 2.82 10.03
CA CYS A 89 2.47 3.37 10.91
C CYS A 89 2.05 4.78 11.34
N PRO A 90 1.38 4.93 12.49
CA PRO A 90 0.75 6.18 12.89
C PRO A 90 1.72 7.36 12.89
N GLY A 91 1.38 8.39 12.12
CA GLY A 91 2.16 9.62 12.05
C GLY A 91 3.26 9.66 11.01
N LEU A 92 3.45 8.57 10.25
CA LEU A 92 4.42 8.53 9.18
C LEU A 92 4.12 9.58 8.10
N GLY A 93 2.86 9.76 7.70
CA GLY A 93 2.47 10.72 6.67
C GLY A 93 2.57 12.20 7.09
N ARG A 94 2.75 12.50 8.38
CA ARG A 94 2.87 13.90 8.86
C ARG A 94 4.23 14.53 8.56
N ASP A 95 5.23 13.70 8.31
CA ASP A 95 6.62 14.10 8.08
C ASP A 95 7.26 15.00 9.16
N SER A 96 6.70 15.01 10.37
CA SER A 96 7.20 15.79 11.51
C SER A 96 8.23 15.03 12.34
N ASP A 97 8.21 13.70 12.31
CA ASP A 97 8.94 12.84 13.24
C ASP A 97 10.18 12.24 12.57
N ILE A 98 11.23 11.95 13.36
CA ILE A 98 12.45 11.32 12.85
C ILE A 98 12.18 9.83 12.61
N MET A 99 12.41 9.38 11.38
CA MET A 99 12.34 7.96 11.03
C MET A 99 13.67 7.26 11.37
N VAL A 100 13.62 6.28 12.27
CA VAL A 100 14.78 5.48 12.66
C VAL A 100 14.60 4.06 12.16
N VAL A 101 15.39 3.69 11.16
CA VAL A 101 15.37 2.36 10.53
C VAL A 101 16.36 1.45 11.25
N ARG A 102 15.92 0.25 11.63
CA ARG A 102 16.79 -0.82 12.10
C ARG A 102 16.93 -1.86 11.01
N GLN A 103 18.06 -1.80 10.31
CA GLN A 103 18.44 -2.74 9.26
C GLN A 103 19.23 -3.90 9.89
N PHE A 104 18.80 -5.14 9.65
CA PHE A 104 19.52 -6.33 10.16
C PHE A 104 20.53 -6.89 9.15
N GLY A 105 20.38 -6.55 7.86
CA GLY A 105 21.24 -7.01 6.76
C GLY A 105 22.09 -5.91 6.15
N SER A 106 22.65 -6.17 4.96
CA SER A 106 23.39 -5.17 4.19
C SER A 106 22.47 -4.21 3.43
N SER A 107 21.22 -4.59 3.18
CA SER A 107 20.19 -3.80 2.51
C SER A 107 18.91 -3.69 3.33
N THR A 108 18.08 -2.70 3.00
CA THR A 108 16.71 -2.57 3.48
C THR A 108 15.81 -3.60 2.79
N CYS A 109 15.13 -4.43 3.57
CA CYS A 109 14.31 -5.54 3.11
C CYS A 109 12.88 -5.52 3.66
N SER A 110 11.99 -6.23 2.96
CA SER A 110 10.65 -6.56 3.41
C SER A 110 10.73 -7.35 4.71
N GLY A 111 10.02 -6.88 5.73
CA GLY A 111 10.11 -7.40 7.10
C GLY A 111 11.07 -6.65 8.01
N ASP A 112 11.92 -5.74 7.49
CA ASP A 112 12.71 -4.86 8.36
C ASP A 112 11.81 -3.90 9.14
N PHE A 113 12.33 -3.45 10.28
CA PHE A 113 11.60 -2.62 11.21
C PHE A 113 12.12 -1.19 11.23
N PHE A 114 11.20 -0.25 11.40
CA PHE A 114 11.54 1.11 11.73
C PHE A 114 10.58 1.63 12.81
N HIS A 115 10.90 2.77 13.39
CA HIS A 115 10.01 3.48 14.30
C HIS A 115 10.20 4.97 14.10
N LEU A 116 9.21 5.73 14.55
CA LEU A 116 9.27 7.18 14.56
C LEU A 116 9.70 7.66 15.94
N VAL A 117 10.45 8.75 15.98
CA VAL A 117 10.81 9.46 17.21
C VAL A 117 10.28 10.88 17.08
N ASP A 118 9.40 11.26 18.01
CA ASP A 118 8.89 12.63 18.08
C ASP A 118 10.07 13.59 18.30
N ARG A 119 10.17 14.60 17.43
CA ARG A 119 11.32 15.53 17.44
C ARG A 119 11.39 16.42 18.67
N SER A 120 10.25 16.68 19.30
CA SER A 120 10.16 17.63 20.41
C SER A 120 10.44 16.97 21.76
N SER A 121 9.87 15.80 22.00
CA SER A 121 9.91 15.05 23.25
C SER A 121 10.94 13.92 23.24
N GLY A 122 11.40 13.49 22.07
CA GLY A 122 12.27 12.31 21.92
C GLY A 122 11.55 10.98 22.18
N ILE A 123 10.22 10.99 22.37
CA ILE A 123 9.44 9.79 22.63
C ILE A 123 9.41 8.91 21.38
N ARG A 124 9.74 7.63 21.56
CA ARG A 124 9.66 6.60 20.52
C ARG A 124 8.21 6.17 20.32
N GLY A 125 7.76 6.16 19.07
CA GLY A 125 6.50 5.59 18.62
C GLY A 125 6.53 4.06 18.46
N PRO A 126 5.43 3.47 17.95
CA PRO A 126 5.33 2.03 17.72
C PRO A 126 6.34 1.54 16.69
N THR A 127 6.54 0.22 16.66
CA THR A 127 7.35 -0.43 15.62
C THR A 127 6.51 -0.62 14.36
N CYS A 128 7.06 -0.23 13.22
CA CYS A 128 6.46 -0.34 11.91
C CYS A 128 7.27 -1.32 11.05
N VAL A 129 6.60 -2.03 10.15
CA VAL A 129 7.20 -3.13 9.37
C VAL A 129 7.11 -2.84 7.89
N LEU A 130 8.26 -2.86 7.20
CA LEU A 130 8.33 -2.70 5.75
C LEU A 130 7.68 -3.89 5.03
N GLY A 131 6.96 -3.60 3.95
CA GLY A 131 6.43 -4.61 3.04
C GLY A 131 7.37 -4.88 1.87
N ASP A 132 6.81 -5.40 0.78
CA ASP A 132 7.56 -5.62 -0.46
C ASP A 132 7.73 -4.30 -1.24
N PHE A 133 8.74 -4.26 -2.10
CA PHE A 133 9.09 -3.07 -2.88
C PHE A 133 8.69 -3.25 -4.32
N VAL A 134 7.71 -2.48 -4.80
CA VAL A 134 7.34 -2.45 -6.22
C VAL A 134 8.20 -1.40 -6.93
N PRO A 135 9.06 -1.79 -7.88
CA PRO A 135 9.88 -0.84 -8.59
C PRO A 135 9.12 -0.18 -9.74
N TYR A 136 9.08 1.14 -9.75
CA TYR A 136 8.52 1.95 -10.83
C TYR A 136 9.67 2.50 -11.68
N ARG A 137 9.73 2.12 -12.95
CA ARG A 137 10.80 2.50 -13.89
C ARG A 137 10.27 3.33 -15.05
N LYS A 138 11.02 4.36 -15.43
CA LYS A 138 10.84 5.01 -16.74
C LYS A 138 11.05 3.96 -17.84
N PRO A 139 10.19 3.90 -18.87
CA PRO A 139 10.42 3.07 -20.04
C PRO A 139 11.77 3.36 -20.70
N ASP A 140 12.32 2.35 -21.37
CA ASP A 140 13.53 2.53 -22.17
C ASP A 140 13.27 3.51 -23.32
N GLY A 141 14.26 4.34 -23.63
CA GLY A 141 14.15 5.38 -24.67
C GLY A 141 13.60 6.73 -24.19
N ASP A 142 13.08 6.85 -22.96
CA ASP A 142 12.73 8.15 -22.37
C ASP A 142 14.02 8.92 -22.03
N LYS A 143 14.44 9.82 -22.92
CA LYS A 143 15.53 10.79 -22.72
C LYS A 143 14.96 11.93 -21.87
N GLY A 144 15.03 11.74 -20.55
CA GLY A 144 14.48 12.66 -19.56
C GLY A 144 14.95 14.10 -19.69
#